data_AF-W1YTQ5-F1
#
_entry.id   AF-W1YTQ5-F1
#
_cell.length_a   1.000
_cell.length_b   1.000
_cell.length_c   1.000
_cell.angle_alpha   90.00
_cell.angle_beta   90.00
_cell.angle_gamma   90.00
#
_symmetry.space_group_name_H-M   'P 1'
#
loop_
_entity.id
_entity.type
_entity.pdbx_description
1 polymer ?
#
loop_
_entity_poly.entity_id
_entity_poly.type
_entity_poly.pdbx_seq_one_letter_code
_entity_poly.pdbx_strand_id
1 'polypeptide(L)'
;MTTSLIKATAAEQAAALAHGDLSARELTQAHLDRIEAVDGAVGAFLDVDAVKALSDADAADAARAEARSQGREVPELTGVPVAVKDLFV
;
A
#
# COMPACT_ATOMS: atom_id res chain seq x y z
N MET A 1 13.42 -10.02 1.75
CA MET A 1 13.12 -8.74 2.42
C MET A 1 11.62 -8.38 2.36
N THR A 2 10.87 -8.79 1.34
CA THR A 2 9.41 -8.57 1.18
C THR A 2 8.52 -9.15 2.31
N THR A 3 8.85 -10.32 2.86
CA THR A 3 8.05 -10.97 3.93
C THR A 3 7.96 -10.13 5.21
N SER A 4 8.92 -9.24 5.46
CA SER A 4 8.89 -8.34 6.63
C SER A 4 7.85 -7.23 6.46
N LEU A 5 7.68 -6.71 5.25
CA LEU A 5 6.81 -5.57 4.96
C LEU A 5 5.33 -5.94 5.08
N ILE A 6 4.94 -7.08 4.52
CA ILE A 6 3.55 -7.56 4.55
C ILE A 6 3.10 -8.05 5.93
N LYS A 7 4.03 -8.23 6.87
CA LYS A 7 3.74 -8.60 8.27
C LYS A 7 3.81 -7.43 9.23
N ALA A 8 4.34 -6.29 8.80
CA ALA A 8 4.31 -5.06 9.56
C ALA A 8 2.86 -4.58 9.73
N THR A 9 2.59 -3.95 10.87
CA THR A 9 1.32 -3.26 11.12
C THR A 9 1.16 -2.07 10.17
N ALA A 10 -0.08 -1.61 9.97
CA ALA A 10 -0.34 -0.41 9.17
C ALA A 10 0.42 0.83 9.70
N ALA A 11 0.58 0.95 11.01
CA ALA A 11 1.35 2.03 11.64
C ALA A 11 2.85 1.95 11.31
N GLU A 12 3.45 0.75 11.35
CA GLU A 12 4.84 0.54 10.96
C GLU A 12 5.06 0.80 9.46
N GLN A 13 4.11 0.38 8.61
CA GLN A 13 4.13 0.69 7.18
C GLN A 13 4.02 2.19 6.93
N ALA A 14 3.10 2.88 7.61
CA ALA A 14 2.94 4.34 7.52
C ALA A 14 4.22 5.07 7.95
N ALA A 15 4.86 4.63 9.03
CA ALA A 15 6.14 5.19 9.49
C ALA A 15 7.25 5.01 8.45
N ALA A 16 7.39 3.81 7.88
CA ALA A 16 8.38 3.56 6.82
C ALA A 16 8.17 4.45 5.59
N LEU A 17 6.90 4.62 5.16
CA LEU A 17 6.55 5.54 4.06
C LEU A 17 6.84 7.01 4.41
N ALA A 18 6.60 7.42 5.66
CA ALA A 18 6.86 8.77 6.15
C ALA A 18 8.36 9.09 6.27
N HIS A 19 9.19 8.11 6.62
CA HIS A 19 10.65 8.23 6.61
C HIS A 19 11.26 8.12 5.21
N GLY A 20 10.55 7.50 4.26
CA GLY A 20 11.06 7.24 2.92
C GLY A 20 11.94 5.99 2.85
N ASP A 21 11.83 5.09 3.82
CA ASP A 21 12.52 3.79 3.85
C ASP A 21 11.97 2.83 2.77
N LEU A 22 10.75 3.10 2.28
CA LEU A 22 10.03 2.36 1.26
C LEU A 22 9.06 3.31 0.53
N SER A 23 8.78 3.06 -0.74
CA SER A 23 7.72 3.72 -1.50
C SER A 23 6.35 3.02 -1.36
N ALA A 24 5.26 3.78 -1.55
CA ALA A 24 3.91 3.21 -1.58
C ALA A 24 3.77 2.19 -2.72
N ARG A 25 4.44 2.42 -3.86
CA ARG A 25 4.47 1.46 -4.97
C ARG A 25 5.12 0.14 -4.60
N GLU A 26 6.29 0.16 -3.95
CA GLU A 26 6.96 -1.07 -3.50
C GLU A 26 6.13 -1.82 -2.46
N LEU A 27 5.50 -1.09 -1.52
CA LEU A 27 4.62 -1.70 -0.52
C LEU A 27 3.41 -2.37 -1.17
N THR A 28 2.77 -1.68 -2.11
CA THR A 28 1.60 -2.18 -2.83
C THR A 28 1.95 -3.42 -3.66
N GLN A 29 3.08 -3.38 -4.38
CA GLN A 29 3.58 -4.54 -5.13
C GLN A 29 3.82 -5.75 -4.21
N ALA A 30 4.43 -5.54 -3.04
CA ALA A 30 4.68 -6.63 -2.10
C ALA A 30 3.38 -7.30 -1.59
N HIS A 31 2.29 -6.54 -1.43
CA HIS A 31 0.98 -7.10 -1.10
C HIS A 31 0.33 -7.81 -2.28
N LEU A 32 0.43 -7.27 -3.50
CA LEU A 32 -0.07 -7.92 -4.71
C LEU A 32 0.61 -9.27 -4.97
N ASP A 33 1.95 -9.32 -4.85
CA ASP A 33 2.73 -10.55 -4.99
C ASP A 33 2.29 -11.59 -3.94
N ARG A 34 1.95 -11.13 -2.74
CA ARG A 34 1.46 -12.01 -1.67
C ARG A 34 0.09 -12.57 -2.02
N ILE A 35 -0.82 -11.74 -2.50
CA ILE A 35 -2.17 -12.15 -2.92
C ILE A 35 -2.06 -13.21 -4.01
N GLU A 36 -1.28 -12.96 -5.07
CA GLU A 36 -1.05 -13.91 -6.16
C GLU A 36 -0.53 -15.26 -5.63
N ALA A 37 0.40 -15.23 -4.68
CA ALA A 37 1.03 -16.44 -4.15
C ALA A 37 0.11 -17.29 -3.25
N VAL A 38 -0.95 -16.73 -2.64
CA VAL A 38 -1.73 -17.48 -1.62
C VAL A 38 -3.23 -17.45 -1.74
N ASP A 39 -3.80 -16.48 -2.44
CA ASP A 39 -5.25 -16.31 -2.40
C ASP A 39 -5.99 -17.44 -3.12
N GLY A 40 -5.31 -18.16 -4.03
CA GLY A 40 -5.85 -19.40 -4.60
C GLY A 40 -6.18 -20.49 -3.57
N ALA A 41 -5.55 -20.48 -2.38
CA ALA A 41 -5.85 -21.39 -1.29
C ALA A 41 -6.75 -20.76 -0.20
N VAL A 42 -6.71 -19.44 -0.04
CA VAL A 42 -7.44 -18.73 1.02
C VAL A 42 -8.84 -18.30 0.56
N GLY A 43 -8.99 -17.84 -0.68
CA GLY A 43 -10.23 -17.34 -1.25
C GLY A 43 -10.73 -16.07 -0.56
N ALA A 44 -9.84 -15.12 -0.24
CA ALA A 44 -10.19 -13.90 0.47
C ALA A 44 -10.61 -12.74 -0.45
N PHE A 45 -10.11 -12.65 -1.68
CA PHE A 45 -10.43 -11.57 -2.61
C PHE A 45 -11.43 -12.01 -3.67
N LEU A 46 -12.46 -11.17 -3.91
CA LEU A 46 -13.41 -11.35 -5.03
C LEU A 46 -12.88 -10.70 -6.30
N ASP A 47 -12.30 -9.52 -6.17
CA ASP A 47 -11.68 -8.75 -7.25
C ASP A 47 -10.40 -8.08 -6.74
N VAL A 48 -9.39 -8.00 -7.61
CA VAL A 48 -8.09 -7.39 -7.33
C VAL A 48 -7.72 -6.48 -8.49
N ASP A 49 -7.99 -5.19 -8.35
CA ASP A 49 -7.59 -4.19 -9.34
C ASP A 49 -6.13 -3.75 -9.14
N ALA A 50 -5.20 -4.63 -9.55
CA ALA A 50 -3.77 -4.42 -9.40
C ALA A 50 -3.27 -3.16 -10.13
N VAL A 51 -3.83 -2.86 -11.31
CA VAL A 51 -3.43 -1.70 -12.11
C VAL A 51 -3.80 -0.41 -11.39
N LYS A 52 -5.04 -0.30 -10.91
CA LYS A 52 -5.47 0.86 -10.14
C LYS A 52 -4.70 0.98 -8.83
N ALA A 53 -4.50 -0.12 -8.10
CA ALA A 53 -3.77 -0.10 -6.84
C ALA A 53 -2.35 0.47 -7.00
N LEU A 54 -1.64 0.04 -8.05
CA LEU A 54 -0.30 0.56 -8.37
C LEU A 54 -0.34 2.03 -8.81
N SER A 55 -1.33 2.44 -9.59
CA SER A 55 -1.50 3.85 -9.99
C SER A 55 -1.80 4.76 -8.80
N ASP A 56 -2.63 4.32 -7.86
CA ASP A 56 -2.94 5.08 -6.64
C ASP A 56 -1.71 5.17 -5.72
N ALA A 57 -0.89 4.12 -5.68
CA ALA A 57 0.37 4.11 -4.96
C ALA A 57 1.37 5.12 -5.53
N ASP A 58 1.53 5.18 -6.86
CA ASP A 58 2.34 6.20 -7.54
C ASP A 58 1.87 7.63 -7.22
N ALA A 59 0.55 7.85 -7.21
CA ALA A 59 -0.02 9.14 -6.84
C ALA A 59 0.24 9.49 -5.37
N ALA A 60 0.19 8.51 -4.46
CA ALA A 60 0.52 8.70 -3.05
C ALA A 60 2.00 9.07 -2.84
N ASP A 61 2.91 8.44 -3.58
CA ASP A 61 4.33 8.78 -3.55
C ASP A 61 4.58 10.20 -4.06
N ALA A 62 3.93 10.59 -5.16
CA ALA A 62 4.00 11.97 -5.67
C ALA A 62 3.47 12.99 -4.65
N ALA A 63 2.32 12.72 -4.02
CA ALA A 63 1.74 13.59 -3.00
C ALA A 63 2.67 13.74 -1.77
N ARG A 64 3.33 12.66 -1.35
CA ARG A 64 4.33 12.69 -0.28
C ARG A 64 5.56 13.52 -0.65
N ALA A 65 6.09 13.33 -1.86
CA ALA A 65 7.24 14.08 -2.33
C ALA A 65 6.94 15.59 -2.36
N GLU A 66 5.75 15.96 -2.84
CA GLU A 66 5.28 17.34 -2.89
C GLU A 66 5.05 17.93 -1.49
N ALA A 67 4.46 17.17 -0.56
CA ALA A 67 4.29 17.63 0.82
C ALA A 67 5.65 17.88 1.49
N ARG A 68 6.61 16.96 1.32
CA ARG A 68 7.98 17.12 1.86
C ARG A 68 8.69 18.35 1.30
N SER A 69 8.59 18.59 -0.01
CA SER A 69 9.23 19.76 -0.65
C SER A 69 8.69 21.09 -0.10
N GLN A 70 7.44 21.09 0.39
CA GLN A 70 6.75 22.25 0.95
C GLN A 70 6.74 22.26 2.49
N GLY A 71 7.46 21.34 3.15
CA GLY A 71 7.49 21.25 4.62
C GLY A 71 6.14 20.94 5.27
N ARG A 72 5.25 20.24 4.54
CA ARG A 72 3.93 19.81 5.02
C ARG A 72 3.90 18.32 5.29
N GLU A 73 2.93 17.93 6.10
CA GLU A 73 2.57 16.53 6.33
C GLU A 73 1.46 16.08 5.38
N VAL A 74 1.39 14.77 5.12
CA VAL A 74 0.25 14.09 4.48
C VAL A 74 -0.56 13.36 5.55
N PRO A 75 -1.83 13.02 5.29
CA PRO A 75 -2.57 12.08 6.14
C PRO A 75 -1.77 10.79 6.38
N GLU A 76 -1.80 10.29 7.61
CA GLU A 76 -0.93 9.19 8.08
C GLU A 76 -0.94 7.96 7.16
N LEU A 77 -2.13 7.57 6.70
CA LEU A 77 -2.33 6.37 5.88
C LEU A 77 -2.22 6.61 4.37
N THR A 78 -1.78 7.78 3.89
CA THR A 78 -1.55 7.98 2.45
C THR A 78 -0.69 6.82 1.93
N GLY A 79 -1.00 6.20 0.80
CA GLY A 79 -0.19 5.08 0.25
C GLY A 79 -0.02 3.81 1.10
N VAL A 80 -0.73 3.64 2.23
CA VAL A 80 -0.85 2.34 2.91
C VAL A 80 -1.92 1.52 2.18
N PRO A 81 -1.62 0.30 1.68
CA PRO A 81 -2.60 -0.52 0.97
C PRO A 81 -3.74 -0.98 1.88
N VAL A 82 -4.97 -0.95 1.36
CA VAL A 82 -6.17 -1.41 2.07
C VAL A 82 -7.02 -2.27 1.16
N ALA A 83 -7.49 -3.41 1.67
CA ALA A 83 -8.52 -4.23 1.05
C ALA A 83 -9.89 -3.85 1.62
N VAL A 84 -10.90 -3.71 0.76
CA VAL A 84 -12.25 -3.30 1.15
C VAL A 84 -13.18 -4.50 1.07
N LYS A 85 -14.02 -4.66 2.09
CA LYS A 85 -15.05 -5.71 2.10
C LYS A 85 -16.16 -5.34 1.12
N ASP A 86 -16.43 -6.26 0.19
CA ASP A 86 -17.46 -6.08 -0.84
C ASP A 86 -18.87 -6.37 -0.27
N LEU A 87 -19.45 -5.37 0.40
CA LEU A 87 -20.82 -5.41 0.96
C LEU A 87 -21.70 -4.27 0.43
N PHE A 88 -21.25 -3.53 -0.57
CA PHE A 88 -21.99 -2.38 -1.10
C PHE A 88 -22.89 -2.84 -2.25
N VAL A 89 -24.19 -2.57 -2.10
CA VAL A 89 -25.25 -2.80 -3.11
C VAL A 89 -25.87 -1.48 -3.54
#